data_AF-A0A439KIJ3-F1
#
_entry.id   AF-A0A439KIJ3-F1
#
_cell.length_a   1.000
_cell.length_b   1.000
_cell.length_c   1.000
_cell.angle_alpha   90.00
_cell.angle_beta   90.00
_cell.angle_gamma   90.00
#
_symmetry.space_group_name_H-M   'P 1'
#
loop_
_entity.id
_entity.type
_entity.pdbx_description
1 polymer ?
#
loop_
_entity_poly.entity_id
_entity_poly.type
_entity_poly.pdbx_seq_one_letter_code
_entity_poly.pdbx_strand_id
1 'polypeptide(L)'
;LEPLDNYIDMKSEDVQDFIAPVLRLYNKDGKQLALPHFAATQLLYYRADLFEKAGIKQPPQTWEEFRDDCELLKKADIQCTALRGQPDTGENIWFWGQVLYGFGGKYFANEPADLTPTVNSPAAVEALKWYTDVMTNFTVPGSTSATFDDVVIAMQQGRIAMTVEGAPTAGR
;
A
#
# COMPACT_ATOMS: atom_id res chain seq x y z
N LEU A 1 25.30 -9.63 7.36
CA LEU A 1 24.49 -9.60 8.59
C LEU A 1 25.04 -10.66 9.51
N GLU A 2 25.34 -10.29 10.75
CA GLU A 2 25.80 -11.23 11.78
C GLU A 2 24.57 -11.96 12.35
N PRO A 3 24.61 -13.30 12.53
CA PRO A 3 23.53 -14.03 13.20
C PRO A 3 23.34 -13.55 14.63
N LEU A 4 22.09 -13.27 14.99
CA LEU A 4 21.73 -12.81 16.34
C LEU A 4 21.67 -13.95 17.35
N ASP A 5 21.69 -15.21 16.89
CA ASP A 5 21.52 -16.43 17.71
C ASP A 5 22.53 -16.53 18.89
N ASN A 6 23.67 -15.84 18.81
CA ASN A 6 24.66 -15.77 19.90
C ASN A 6 24.40 -14.66 20.93
N TYR A 7 23.49 -13.74 20.63
CA TYR A 7 23.19 -12.54 21.41
C TYR A 7 21.79 -12.56 22.04
N ILE A 8 20.87 -13.35 21.47
CA ILE A 8 19.48 -13.46 21.93
C ILE A 8 19.09 -14.93 22.13
N ASP A 9 18.37 -15.21 23.21
CA ASP A 9 17.72 -16.51 23.37
C ASP A 9 16.44 -16.54 22.52
N MET A 10 16.51 -17.27 21.40
CA MET A 10 15.38 -17.41 20.48
C MET A 10 14.15 -18.09 21.12
N LYS A 11 14.29 -18.71 22.29
CA LYS A 11 13.19 -19.33 23.06
C LYS A 11 12.66 -18.44 24.18
N SER A 12 13.26 -17.28 24.41
CA SER A 12 12.79 -16.34 25.42
C SER A 12 11.37 -15.87 25.15
N GLU A 13 10.64 -15.51 26.21
CA GLU A 13 9.29 -14.97 26.12
C GLU A 13 9.24 -13.72 25.23
N ASP A 14 10.25 -12.86 25.31
CA ASP A 14 10.40 -11.66 24.47
C ASP A 14 10.45 -12.00 22.97
N VAL A 15 11.14 -13.08 22.58
CA VAL A 15 11.21 -13.50 21.17
C VAL A 15 9.92 -14.20 20.73
N GLN A 16 9.26 -14.93 21.62
CA GLN A 16 7.99 -15.59 21.30
C GLN A 16 6.81 -14.62 21.18
N ASP A 17 6.92 -13.41 21.73
CA ASP A 17 5.91 -12.34 21.61
C ASP A 17 5.88 -11.69 20.21
N PHE A 18 6.90 -11.90 19.37
CA PHE A 18 6.86 -11.43 17.99
C PHE A 18 5.80 -12.14 17.14
N ILE A 19 5.22 -11.41 16.18
CA ILE A 19 4.37 -12.00 15.14
C ILE A 19 5.19 -13.01 14.34
N ALA A 20 4.94 -14.30 14.56
CA ALA A 20 5.80 -15.37 14.08
C ALA A 20 6.08 -15.35 12.56
N PRO A 21 5.11 -15.08 11.67
CA PRO A 21 5.39 -14.88 10.25
C PRO A 21 6.41 -13.77 9.95
N VAL A 22 6.34 -12.64 10.68
CA VAL A 22 7.23 -11.49 10.48
C VAL A 22 8.63 -11.81 10.98
N LEU A 23 8.76 -12.46 12.14
CA LEU A 23 10.05 -12.89 12.68
C LEU A 23 10.78 -13.82 11.69
N ARG A 24 10.04 -14.74 11.05
CA ARG A 24 10.59 -15.70 10.07
C ARG A 24 11.10 -15.05 8.79
N LEU A 25 10.64 -13.84 8.41
CA LEU A 25 11.16 -13.14 7.23
C LEU A 25 12.65 -12.82 7.34
N TYR A 26 13.17 -12.72 8.57
CA TYR A 26 14.57 -12.43 8.86
C TYR A 26 15.37 -13.70 9.22
N ASN A 27 14.76 -14.87 9.10
CA ASN A 27 15.44 -16.14 9.27
C ASN A 27 15.96 -16.63 7.91
N LYS A 28 17.25 -16.96 7.84
CA LYS A 28 17.86 -17.57 6.65
C LYS A 28 18.64 -18.80 7.06
N ASP A 29 18.31 -19.94 6.46
CA ASP A 29 18.95 -21.23 6.72
C ASP A 29 19.02 -21.58 8.22
N GLY A 30 17.95 -21.25 8.96
CA GLY A 30 17.84 -21.49 10.40
C GLY A 30 18.48 -20.42 11.29
N LYS A 31 19.16 -19.42 10.75
CA LYS A 31 19.82 -18.34 11.50
C LYS A 31 18.99 -17.07 11.51
N GLN A 32 18.83 -16.46 12.69
CA GLN A 32 18.09 -15.21 12.82
C GLN A 32 19.02 -14.02 12.51
N LEU A 33 18.77 -13.30 11.43
CA LEU A 33 19.66 -12.22 10.97
C LEU A 33 19.24 -10.81 11.44
N ALA A 34 17.99 -10.64 11.86
CA ALA A 34 17.46 -9.39 12.38
C ALA A 34 16.23 -9.64 13.26
N LEU A 35 15.88 -8.69 14.12
CA LEU A 35 14.61 -8.67 14.83
C LEU A 35 13.66 -7.66 14.18
N PRO A 36 12.36 -7.99 14.05
CA PRO A 36 11.40 -7.04 13.52
C PRO A 36 11.19 -5.90 14.52
N HIS A 37 11.35 -4.67 14.06
CA HIS A 37 11.03 -3.48 14.86
C HIS A 37 9.56 -3.07 14.69
N PHE A 38 9.03 -3.22 13.48
CA PHE A 38 7.68 -2.82 13.13
C PHE A 38 7.19 -3.65 11.93
N ALA A 39 5.90 -3.92 11.86
CA ALA A 39 5.23 -4.52 10.72
C ALA A 39 4.01 -3.65 10.32
N ALA A 40 3.91 -3.30 9.05
CA ALA A 40 2.75 -2.59 8.50
C ALA A 40 1.86 -3.54 7.70
N THR A 41 0.57 -3.24 7.72
CA THR A 41 -0.36 -3.62 6.65
C THR A 41 -0.76 -2.39 5.86
N GLN A 42 -1.42 -2.58 4.73
CA GLN A 42 -2.09 -1.53 3.98
C GLN A 42 -3.52 -1.34 4.51
N LEU A 43 -3.97 -0.10 4.58
CA LEU A 43 -5.31 0.30 5.05
C LEU A 43 -5.87 1.38 4.14
N LEU A 44 -7.19 1.37 3.95
CA LEU A 44 -7.91 2.52 3.43
C LEU A 44 -8.09 3.55 4.56
N TYR A 45 -7.67 4.79 4.28
CA TYR A 45 -7.96 5.97 5.08
C TYR A 45 -8.98 6.82 4.34
N TYR A 46 -10.03 7.26 5.01
CA TYR A 46 -11.07 8.09 4.38
C TYR A 46 -11.71 9.07 5.37
N ARG A 47 -12.30 10.14 4.81
CA ARG A 47 -13.02 11.19 5.54
C ARG A 47 -14.51 10.94 5.46
N ALA A 48 -15.07 10.35 6.52
CA ALA A 48 -16.50 10.03 6.59
C ALA A 48 -17.41 11.26 6.35
N ASP A 49 -17.02 12.45 6.82
CA ASP A 49 -17.77 13.68 6.60
C ASP A 49 -17.74 14.16 5.14
N LEU A 50 -16.65 13.89 4.40
CA LEU A 50 -16.56 14.19 2.96
C LEU A 50 -17.30 13.15 2.13
N PHE A 51 -17.28 11.90 2.56
CA PHE A 51 -18.07 10.81 1.96
C PHE A 51 -19.57 11.12 2.08
N GLU A 52 -20.05 11.51 3.26
CA GLU A 52 -21.44 11.90 3.47
C GLU A 52 -21.85 13.07 2.57
N LYS A 53 -21.01 14.11 2.46
CA LYS A 53 -21.24 15.24 1.55
C LYS A 53 -21.31 14.84 0.07
N ALA A 54 -20.51 13.86 -0.33
CA ALA A 54 -20.50 13.31 -1.68
C ALA A 54 -21.59 12.23 -1.92
N GLY A 55 -22.38 11.89 -0.90
CA GLY A 55 -23.42 10.86 -0.98
C GLY A 55 -22.90 9.42 -0.95
N ILE A 56 -21.64 9.21 -0.55
CA ILE A 56 -21.01 7.89 -0.42
C ILE A 56 -21.38 7.30 0.94
N LYS A 57 -22.04 6.13 0.94
CA LYS A 57 -22.60 5.53 2.16
C LYS A 57 -21.66 4.59 2.88
N GLN A 58 -20.73 3.97 2.16
CA GLN A 58 -19.79 2.96 2.68
C GLN A 58 -18.44 3.15 2.00
N PRO A 59 -17.33 2.85 2.68
CA PRO A 59 -16.02 2.86 2.06
C PRO A 59 -15.93 1.80 0.95
N PRO A 60 -15.11 2.04 -0.10
CA PRO A 60 -14.93 1.10 -1.19
C PRO A 60 -14.23 -0.17 -0.70
N GLN A 61 -14.67 -1.31 -1.23
CA GLN A 61 -14.09 -2.63 -0.99
C GLN A 61 -13.28 -3.14 -2.18
N THR A 62 -13.44 -2.51 -3.35
CA THR A 62 -12.68 -2.84 -4.56
C THR A 62 -11.99 -1.61 -5.16
N TRP A 63 -11.03 -1.82 -6.05
CA TRP A 63 -10.37 -0.73 -6.76
C TRP A 63 -11.32 -0.02 -7.72
N GLU A 64 -12.27 -0.74 -8.32
CA GLU A 64 -13.33 -0.19 -9.15
C GLU A 64 -14.21 0.75 -8.32
N GLU A 65 -14.67 0.31 -7.13
CA GLU A 65 -15.44 1.15 -6.22
C GLU A 65 -14.64 2.37 -5.76
N PHE A 66 -13.34 2.22 -5.48
CA PHE A 66 -12.47 3.35 -5.13
C PHE A 66 -12.45 4.40 -6.26
N ARG A 67 -12.34 3.96 -7.51
CA ARG A 67 -12.34 4.87 -8.65
C ARG A 67 -13.71 5.52 -8.86
N ASP A 68 -14.80 4.80 -8.63
CA ASP A 68 -16.17 5.34 -8.71
C ASP A 68 -16.45 6.35 -7.59
N ASP A 69 -15.98 6.11 -6.37
CA ASP A 69 -16.04 7.06 -5.27
C ASP A 69 -15.26 8.33 -5.57
N CYS A 70 -14.11 8.22 -6.26
CA CYS A 70 -13.39 9.40 -6.74
C CYS A 70 -14.22 10.28 -7.70
N GLU A 71 -15.06 9.70 -8.55
CA GLU A 71 -15.97 10.48 -9.41
C GLU A 71 -17.04 11.20 -8.59
N LEU A 72 -17.59 10.54 -7.56
CA LEU A 72 -18.59 11.14 -6.68
C LEU A 72 -17.99 12.31 -5.90
N LEU A 73 -16.80 12.13 -5.34
CA LEU A 73 -16.05 13.18 -4.65
C LEU A 73 -15.75 14.35 -5.59
N LYS A 74 -15.27 14.08 -6.80
CA LYS A 74 -15.01 15.12 -7.80
C LYS A 74 -16.26 15.92 -8.18
N LYS A 75 -17.41 15.26 -8.36
CA LYS A 75 -18.69 15.93 -8.64
C LYS A 75 -19.16 16.82 -7.48
N ALA A 76 -18.77 16.50 -6.26
CA ALA A 76 -19.02 17.30 -5.06
C ALA A 76 -17.96 18.40 -4.83
N ASP A 77 -17.06 18.65 -5.80
CA ASP A 77 -15.93 19.58 -5.69
C ASP A 77 -14.97 19.23 -4.53
N ILE A 78 -14.82 17.92 -4.27
CA ILE A 78 -13.93 17.36 -3.25
C ILE A 78 -12.78 16.64 -3.96
N GLN A 79 -11.56 16.98 -3.61
CA GLN A 79 -10.38 16.27 -4.09
C GLN A 79 -10.38 14.83 -3.55
N CYS A 80 -10.35 13.85 -4.46
CA CYS A 80 -10.46 12.45 -4.08
C CYS A 80 -9.27 11.96 -3.26
N THR A 81 -8.09 11.89 -3.89
CA THR A 81 -6.95 11.13 -3.36
C THR A 81 -5.60 11.78 -3.66
N ALA A 82 -4.55 11.21 -3.08
CA ALA A 82 -3.17 11.30 -3.50
C ALA A 82 -2.56 9.90 -3.41
N LEU A 83 -1.73 9.53 -4.39
CA LEU A 83 -1.06 8.23 -4.47
C LEU A 83 0.45 8.46 -4.55
N ARG A 84 1.25 7.49 -4.09
CA ARG A 84 2.71 7.53 -4.25
C ARG A 84 3.07 7.40 -5.72
N GLY A 85 3.58 8.47 -6.34
CA GLY A 85 3.94 8.49 -7.76
C GLY A 85 5.45 8.48 -8.02
N GLN A 86 6.28 8.81 -7.03
CA GLN A 86 7.73 8.84 -7.19
C GLN A 86 8.25 7.50 -7.74
N PRO A 87 9.08 7.51 -8.82
CA PRO A 87 9.71 6.31 -9.34
C PRO A 87 10.70 5.70 -8.33
N ASP A 88 10.24 4.73 -7.54
CA ASP A 88 11.05 3.98 -6.60
C ASP A 88 10.34 2.68 -6.19
N THR A 89 11.12 1.65 -5.87
CA THR A 89 10.58 0.36 -5.40
C THR A 89 9.72 0.49 -4.14
N GLY A 90 10.07 1.41 -3.25
CA GLY A 90 9.36 1.72 -2.01
C GLY A 90 8.25 2.74 -2.16
N GLU A 91 8.05 3.31 -3.35
CA GLU A 91 7.05 4.36 -3.60
C GLU A 91 5.98 3.90 -4.60
N ASN A 92 6.11 4.28 -5.87
CA ASN A 92 5.09 3.94 -6.87
C ASN A 92 4.97 2.44 -7.13
N ILE A 93 6.06 1.68 -7.05
CA ILE A 93 6.02 0.22 -7.23
C ILE A 93 5.37 -0.45 -6.02
N TRP A 94 5.64 0.05 -4.80
CA TRP A 94 4.97 -0.43 -3.60
C TRP A 94 3.46 -0.20 -3.70
N PHE A 95 3.04 0.99 -4.13
CA PHE A 95 1.63 1.29 -4.30
C PHE A 95 1.01 0.48 -5.45
N TRP A 96 1.64 0.45 -6.62
CA TRP A 96 1.13 -0.29 -7.78
C TRP A 96 1.07 -1.81 -7.54
N GLY A 97 2.00 -2.37 -6.77
CA GLY A 97 2.01 -3.80 -6.46
C GLY A 97 0.74 -4.28 -5.77
N GLN A 98 0.14 -3.47 -4.89
CA GLN A 98 -1.12 -3.84 -4.23
C GLN A 98 -2.32 -3.76 -5.20
N VAL A 99 -2.28 -2.83 -6.15
CA VAL A 99 -3.28 -2.74 -7.24
C VAL A 99 -3.13 -3.96 -8.15
N LEU A 100 -1.90 -4.30 -8.55
CA LEU A 100 -1.60 -5.49 -9.35
C LEU A 100 -2.22 -6.75 -8.73
N TYR A 101 -2.00 -6.97 -7.44
CA TYR A 101 -2.58 -8.12 -6.74
C TYR A 101 -4.11 -8.05 -6.63
N GLY A 102 -4.68 -6.85 -6.43
CA GLY A 102 -6.14 -6.65 -6.41
C GLY A 102 -6.82 -7.01 -7.74
N PHE A 103 -6.15 -6.76 -8.87
CA PHE A 103 -6.59 -7.19 -10.20
C PHE A 103 -6.24 -8.66 -10.52
N GLY A 104 -5.70 -9.41 -9.56
CA GLY A 104 -5.31 -10.81 -9.72
C GLY A 104 -3.99 -11.03 -10.49
N GLY A 105 -3.22 -9.97 -10.72
CA GLY A 105 -1.90 -10.05 -11.32
C GLY A 105 -0.81 -10.48 -10.34
N LYS A 106 0.37 -10.80 -10.87
CA LYS A 106 1.55 -11.22 -10.11
C LYS A 106 2.82 -10.67 -10.74
N TYR A 107 3.88 -10.50 -9.95
CA TYR A 107 5.21 -10.18 -10.47
C TYR A 107 5.83 -11.36 -11.23
N PHE A 108 5.67 -12.58 -10.69
CA PHE A 108 6.20 -13.81 -11.26
C PHE A 108 5.13 -14.91 -11.34
N ALA A 109 5.35 -15.87 -12.24
CA ALA A 109 4.41 -16.95 -12.51
C ALA A 109 4.07 -17.80 -11.27
N ASN A 110 5.10 -18.22 -10.50
CA ASN A 110 4.90 -19.04 -9.30
C ASN A 110 6.12 -19.01 -8.36
N GLU A 111 6.19 -18.05 -7.43
CA GLU A 111 7.29 -17.98 -6.48
C GLU A 111 7.25 -19.10 -5.41
N PRO A 112 8.40 -19.66 -5.00
CA PRO A 112 9.75 -19.43 -5.53
C PRO A 112 10.13 -20.36 -6.70
N ALA A 113 9.22 -21.22 -7.16
CA ALA A 113 9.50 -22.30 -8.11
C ALA A 113 9.70 -21.85 -9.58
N ASP A 114 9.05 -20.77 -9.98
CA ASP A 114 9.09 -20.17 -11.32
C ASP A 114 9.09 -18.64 -11.20
N LEU A 115 10.25 -18.06 -11.48
CA LEU A 115 10.51 -16.62 -11.47
C LEU A 115 10.36 -15.99 -12.85
N THR A 116 9.59 -16.61 -13.77
CA THR A 116 9.25 -15.99 -15.05
C THR A 116 8.42 -14.72 -14.80
N PRO A 117 8.85 -13.53 -15.25
CA PRO A 117 8.12 -12.29 -15.04
C PRO A 117 6.76 -12.29 -15.74
N THR A 118 5.71 -11.84 -15.03
CA THR A 118 4.32 -11.77 -15.53
C THR A 118 3.73 -10.37 -15.48
N VAL A 119 4.59 -9.34 -15.34
CA VAL A 119 4.21 -7.93 -15.24
C VAL A 119 3.58 -7.35 -16.51
N ASN A 120 3.56 -8.10 -17.61
CA ASN A 120 2.87 -7.77 -18.87
C ASN A 120 1.60 -8.59 -19.10
N SER A 121 1.13 -9.34 -18.10
CA SER A 121 -0.14 -10.09 -18.19
C SER A 121 -1.35 -9.14 -18.37
N PRO A 122 -2.48 -9.63 -18.90
CA PRO A 122 -3.71 -8.82 -19.03
C PRO A 122 -4.12 -8.16 -17.70
N ALA A 123 -4.04 -8.88 -16.59
CA ALA A 123 -4.33 -8.34 -15.25
C ALA A 123 -3.38 -7.19 -14.86
N ALA A 124 -2.07 -7.33 -15.15
CA ALA A 124 -1.10 -6.27 -14.88
C ALA A 124 -1.35 -5.03 -15.76
N VAL A 125 -1.77 -5.22 -17.00
CA VAL A 125 -2.15 -4.12 -17.90
C VAL A 125 -3.38 -3.39 -17.38
N GLU A 126 -4.42 -4.09 -16.92
CA GLU A 126 -5.60 -3.44 -16.33
C GLU A 126 -5.29 -2.72 -15.02
N ALA A 127 -4.46 -3.31 -14.14
CA ALA A 127 -3.98 -2.64 -12.93
C ALA A 127 -3.21 -1.35 -13.24
N LEU A 128 -2.34 -1.38 -14.26
CA LEU A 128 -1.60 -0.19 -14.69
C LEU A 128 -2.55 0.88 -15.26
N LYS A 129 -3.53 0.49 -16.10
CA LYS A 129 -4.54 1.42 -16.61
C LYS A 129 -5.29 2.10 -15.48
N TRP A 130 -5.79 1.32 -14.51
CA TRP A 130 -6.46 1.85 -13.32
C TRP A 130 -5.56 2.83 -12.57
N TYR A 131 -4.32 2.45 -12.29
CA TYR A 131 -3.38 3.30 -11.56
C TYR A 131 -3.12 4.61 -12.30
N THR A 132 -2.94 4.56 -13.62
CA THR A 132 -2.74 5.76 -14.45
C THR A 132 -4.00 6.62 -14.57
N ASP A 133 -5.19 6.02 -14.63
CA ASP A 133 -6.47 6.74 -14.63
C ASP A 133 -6.61 7.53 -13.33
N VAL A 134 -6.45 6.85 -12.19
CA VAL A 134 -6.59 7.51 -10.88
C VAL A 134 -5.53 8.58 -10.68
N MET A 135 -4.27 8.26 -11.00
CA MET A 135 -3.16 9.22 -10.91
C MET A 135 -3.43 10.47 -11.75
N THR A 136 -3.96 10.32 -12.96
CA THR A 136 -4.17 11.45 -13.89
C THR A 136 -5.42 12.26 -13.54
N ASN A 137 -6.51 11.60 -13.15
CA ASN A 137 -7.83 12.22 -13.10
C ASN A 137 -8.33 12.61 -11.71
N PHE A 138 -7.75 12.01 -10.65
CA PHE A 138 -8.28 12.11 -9.28
C PHE A 138 -7.24 12.44 -8.20
N THR A 139 -5.97 12.63 -8.58
CA THR A 139 -4.92 13.05 -7.63
C THR A 139 -4.66 14.55 -7.63
N VAL A 140 -3.92 15.02 -6.61
CA VAL A 140 -3.47 16.41 -6.52
C VAL A 140 -2.34 16.70 -7.53
N PRO A 141 -2.18 17.95 -8.01
CA PRO A 141 -1.06 18.32 -8.86
C PRO A 141 0.30 17.93 -8.25
N GLY A 142 1.21 17.41 -9.08
CA GLY A 142 2.53 16.94 -8.64
C GLY A 142 2.56 15.52 -8.07
N SER A 143 1.43 14.79 -8.05
CA SER A 143 1.39 13.43 -7.47
C SER A 143 2.30 12.42 -8.16
N THR A 144 2.73 12.64 -9.41
CA THR A 144 3.69 11.78 -10.11
C THR A 144 5.09 11.80 -9.48
N SER A 145 5.39 12.73 -8.58
CA SER A 145 6.60 12.73 -7.76
C SER A 145 6.31 12.60 -6.27
N ALA A 146 5.06 12.31 -5.88
CA ALA A 146 4.69 12.19 -4.46
C ALA A 146 5.30 10.94 -3.84
N THR A 147 5.83 11.12 -2.64
CA THR A 147 6.32 10.07 -1.73
C THR A 147 5.22 9.67 -0.74
N PHE A 148 5.54 8.70 0.12
CA PHE A 148 4.78 8.42 1.33
C PHE A 148 4.40 9.68 2.11
N ASP A 149 5.41 10.50 2.45
CA ASP A 149 5.22 11.63 3.36
C ASP A 149 4.30 12.69 2.72
N ASP A 150 4.38 12.89 1.40
CA ASP A 150 3.50 13.80 0.68
C ASP A 150 2.03 13.37 0.75
N VAL A 151 1.75 12.07 0.60
CA VAL A 151 0.40 11.49 0.70
C VAL A 151 -0.14 11.63 2.12
N VAL A 152 0.68 11.33 3.13
CA VAL A 152 0.33 11.50 4.55
C VAL A 152 -0.01 12.95 4.85
N ILE A 153 0.84 13.89 4.43
CA ILE A 153 0.62 15.33 4.64
C ILE A 153 -0.66 15.80 3.94
N ALA A 154 -0.94 15.32 2.73
CA ALA A 154 -2.17 15.65 2.02
C ALA A 154 -3.42 15.19 2.79
N MET A 155 -3.39 13.98 3.36
CA MET A 155 -4.49 13.45 4.18
C MET A 155 -4.65 14.25 5.48
N GLN A 156 -3.55 14.49 6.20
CA GLN A 156 -3.55 15.23 7.48
C GLN A 156 -4.05 16.67 7.34
N GLN A 157 -3.69 17.34 6.25
CA GLN A 157 -4.14 18.69 5.95
C GLN A 157 -5.58 18.74 5.41
N GLY A 158 -6.26 17.58 5.28
CA GLY A 158 -7.61 17.49 4.73
C GLY A 158 -7.71 17.87 3.26
N ARG A 159 -6.59 17.78 2.51
CA ARG A 159 -6.54 18.10 1.08
C ARG A 159 -7.08 16.99 0.20
N ILE A 160 -7.26 15.78 0.74
CA ILE A 160 -7.82 14.63 0.04
C ILE A 160 -8.85 13.94 0.93
N ALA A 161 -9.82 13.26 0.31
CA ALA A 161 -10.91 12.59 1.01
C ALA A 161 -10.59 11.13 1.35
N MET A 162 -9.77 10.45 0.55
CA MET A 162 -9.35 9.09 0.83
C MET A 162 -7.99 8.74 0.21
N THR A 163 -7.32 7.73 0.76
CA THR A 163 -6.13 7.12 0.17
C THR A 163 -5.92 5.72 0.75
N VAL A 164 -5.16 4.86 0.06
CA VAL A 164 -4.67 3.60 0.62
C VAL A 164 -3.21 3.78 0.99
N GLU A 165 -2.87 3.49 2.24
CA GLU A 165 -1.51 3.64 2.72
C GLU A 165 -1.15 2.61 3.80
N GLY A 166 0.12 2.56 4.19
CA GLY A 166 0.59 1.75 5.30
C GLY A 166 -0.05 2.17 6.63
N ALA A 167 -0.19 1.20 7.54
CA ALA A 167 -0.65 1.39 8.91
C ALA A 167 0.03 2.54 9.70
N PRO A 168 1.32 2.91 9.47
CA PRO A 168 1.94 4.04 10.17
C PRO A 168 1.23 5.38 9.96
N THR A 169 0.48 5.55 8.87
CA THR A 169 -0.30 6.78 8.61
C THR A 169 -1.32 7.06 9.71
N ALA A 170 -1.85 6.03 10.38
CA ALA A 170 -2.80 6.20 11.49
C ALA A 170 -2.20 6.89 12.73
N GLY A 171 -0.88 6.77 12.93
CA GLY A 171 -0.18 7.27 14.11
C GLY A 171 0.63 8.54 13.87
N ARG A 172 0.51 9.16 12.70
CA ARG A 172 1.26 10.36 12.32
C ARG A 172 0.40 11.61 12.34
#